data_AF-A0A8C0G043-F1
#
_entry.id   AF-A0A8C0G043-F1
#
_cell.length_a   1.000
_cell.length_b   1.000
_cell.length_c   1.000
_cell.angle_alpha   90.00
_cell.angle_beta   90.00
_cell.angle_gamma   90.00
#
_symmetry.space_group_name_H-M   'P 1'
#
loop_
_entity.id
_entity.type
_entity.pdbx_description
1 polymer ?
#
loop_
_entity_poly.entity_id
_entity_poly.type
_entity_poly.pdbx_seq_one_letter_code
_entity_poly.pdbx_strand_id
1 'polypeptide(L)'
;IYSDRTRRYLPLCDTLIGSFGDFLNWCGQANDTGFNYDSCPNTEECENNAVESFWKIASITYAKQSSGVIYVMLNGSAIGGAYPVKGFFADYEVPNFQKDRIARIEIWVMDDIGGPDLDSCGRGSVQILEERLKTMGYDITCIDNYKPGCTSAAGPASAVIRRWGGPTAGLWGTSVAGPGAEVPPPPPNYQRSGGPPPPKTPGPLSSLGGPGSCVKRRNK
;
A
#
# COMPACT_ATOMS: atom_id res chain seq x y z
N ILE A 1 7.62 -2.65 13.26
CA ILE A 1 6.38 -2.90 12.47
C ILE A 1 5.60 -4.00 13.20
N TYR A 2 4.28 -3.83 13.36
CA TYR A 2 3.44 -4.71 14.18
C TYR A 2 3.34 -6.16 13.66
N SER A 3 3.48 -6.39 12.35
CA SER A 3 3.48 -7.72 11.71
C SER A 3 4.67 -8.61 12.06
N ASP A 4 5.80 -8.01 12.48
CA ASP A 4 7.06 -8.70 12.81
C ASP A 4 7.57 -9.60 11.67
N ARG A 5 7.55 -9.09 10.42
CA ARG A 5 7.94 -9.80 9.19
C ARG A 5 7.26 -11.16 9.06
N THR A 6 5.94 -11.17 8.85
CA THR A 6 5.09 -12.38 8.81
C THR A 6 4.95 -13.18 10.13
N ARG A 7 5.76 -12.92 11.17
CA ARG A 7 5.76 -13.76 12.40
C ARG A 7 4.51 -13.66 13.25
N ARG A 8 3.74 -12.58 13.10
CA ARG A 8 2.45 -12.38 13.80
C ARG A 8 1.29 -12.26 12.82
N TYR A 9 1.51 -11.51 11.74
CA TYR A 9 0.50 -11.19 10.74
C TYR A 9 1.17 -11.04 9.38
N LEU A 10 0.43 -11.34 8.30
CA LEU A 10 0.91 -11.21 6.92
C LEU A 10 0.17 -10.08 6.19
N PRO A 11 0.59 -8.80 6.33
CA PRO A 11 0.09 -7.71 5.49
C PRO A 11 0.61 -7.79 4.06
N LEU A 12 -0.05 -7.05 3.16
CA LEU A 12 0.32 -6.97 1.75
C LEU A 12 1.82 -6.66 1.55
N CYS A 13 2.37 -5.68 2.27
CA CYS A 13 3.80 -5.32 2.21
C CYS A 13 4.76 -6.46 2.63
N ASP A 14 4.32 -7.40 3.47
CA ASP A 14 5.14 -8.56 3.88
C ASP A 14 4.92 -9.77 2.95
N THR A 15 4.03 -9.70 1.94
CA THR A 15 3.92 -10.72 0.88
C THR A 15 5.07 -10.60 -0.12
N LEU A 16 5.36 -11.67 -0.86
CA LEU A 16 6.40 -11.65 -1.90
C LEU A 16 6.19 -10.53 -2.93
N ILE A 17 4.95 -10.33 -3.41
CA ILE A 17 4.66 -9.29 -4.40
C ILE A 17 4.73 -7.90 -3.77
N GLY A 18 4.07 -7.68 -2.63
CA GLY A 18 4.06 -6.36 -1.98
C GLY A 18 5.45 -5.92 -1.53
N SER A 19 6.29 -6.82 -1.01
CA SER A 19 7.65 -6.49 -0.56
C SER A 19 8.59 -6.04 -1.68
N PHE A 20 8.32 -6.40 -2.94
CA PHE A 20 9.06 -5.84 -4.09
C PHE A 20 8.61 -4.43 -4.48
N GLY A 21 7.40 -4.00 -4.13
CA GLY A 21 6.91 -2.64 -4.39
C GLY A 21 7.01 -1.70 -3.20
N ASP A 22 7.18 -2.23 -1.98
CA ASP A 22 7.14 -1.47 -0.74
C ASP A 22 8.19 -0.35 -0.71
N PHE A 23 7.74 0.88 -0.48
CA PHE A 23 8.53 2.13 -0.53
C PHE A 23 9.19 2.49 -1.89
N LEU A 24 9.01 1.70 -2.95
CA LEU A 24 9.56 2.04 -4.27
C LEU A 24 8.58 2.91 -5.09
N ASN A 25 9.15 3.69 -6.01
CA ASN A 25 8.43 4.47 -7.02
C ASN A 25 9.13 4.26 -8.37
N TRP A 26 8.38 3.94 -9.43
CA TRP A 26 8.95 3.60 -10.72
C TRP A 26 8.02 3.94 -11.88
N CYS A 27 8.62 4.31 -13.02
CA CYS A 27 7.95 4.53 -14.29
C CYS A 27 8.98 4.52 -15.43
N GLY A 28 8.51 4.27 -16.66
CA GLY A 28 9.32 4.44 -17.86
C GLY A 28 9.47 5.91 -18.25
N GLN A 29 10.31 6.19 -19.25
CA GLN A 29 10.40 7.48 -19.92
C GLN A 29 9.39 7.56 -21.08
N ALA A 30 8.89 8.77 -21.39
CA ALA A 30 7.79 8.93 -22.35
C ALA A 30 8.22 8.69 -23.81
N ASN A 31 9.51 8.90 -24.11
CA ASN A 31 10.08 8.89 -25.45
C ASN A 31 11.31 7.97 -25.55
N ASP A 32 11.55 7.13 -24.53
CA ASP A 32 12.71 6.24 -24.44
C ASP A 32 12.35 5.00 -23.60
N THR A 33 13.12 3.93 -23.74
CA THR A 33 12.95 2.62 -23.06
C THR A 33 13.48 2.59 -21.63
N GLY A 34 14.16 3.65 -21.18
CA GLY A 34 14.74 3.75 -19.84
C GLY A 34 13.73 4.07 -18.73
N PHE A 35 14.19 3.97 -17.48
CA PHE A 35 13.47 4.45 -16.30
C PHE A 35 13.54 5.96 -16.17
N ASN A 36 12.47 6.60 -15.70
CA ASN A 36 12.48 8.02 -15.36
C ASN A 36 12.80 8.21 -13.88
N TYR A 37 14.04 8.62 -13.58
CA TYR A 37 14.52 8.85 -12.22
C TYR A 37 14.20 10.26 -11.67
N ASP A 38 13.71 11.17 -12.51
CA ASP A 38 13.48 12.57 -12.11
C ASP A 38 12.10 12.75 -11.47
N SER A 39 11.08 12.14 -12.07
CA SER A 39 9.70 12.18 -11.59
C SER A 39 8.84 11.13 -12.28
N CYS A 40 7.88 10.57 -11.54
CA CYS A 40 6.84 9.71 -12.09
C CYS A 40 5.47 10.41 -12.06
N PRO A 41 4.54 10.03 -12.96
CA PRO A 41 3.19 10.56 -12.95
C PRO A 41 2.46 10.13 -11.68
N ASN A 42 1.78 11.08 -11.03
CA ASN A 42 0.94 10.81 -9.87
C ASN A 42 -0.49 10.42 -10.29
N THR A 43 -1.35 10.09 -9.33
CA THR A 43 -2.72 9.62 -9.56
C THR A 43 -3.66 10.70 -10.12
N GLU A 44 -3.42 11.97 -9.79
CA GLU A 44 -4.17 13.13 -10.30
C GLU A 44 -3.82 13.45 -11.76
N GLU A 45 -2.53 13.34 -12.10
CA GLU A 45 -2.01 13.42 -13.47
C GLU A 45 -2.42 12.20 -14.29
N CYS A 46 -2.46 11.02 -13.66
CA CYS A 46 -2.87 9.78 -14.31
C CYS A 46 -3.20 8.63 -13.36
N GLU A 47 -4.48 8.22 -13.36
CA GLU A 47 -5.00 7.12 -12.53
C GLU A 47 -4.39 5.75 -12.83
N ASN A 48 -3.87 5.55 -14.06
CA ASN A 48 -3.28 4.30 -14.55
C ASN A 48 -1.75 4.43 -14.75
N ASN A 49 -1.07 5.11 -13.82
CA ASN A 49 0.38 5.06 -13.74
C ASN A 49 0.88 3.68 -13.25
N ALA A 50 2.18 3.41 -13.38
CA ALA A 50 2.76 2.10 -13.11
C ALA A 50 2.65 1.65 -11.63
N VAL A 51 2.80 2.58 -10.69
CA VAL A 51 2.76 2.30 -9.24
C VAL A 51 1.31 2.08 -8.79
N GLU A 52 0.38 2.94 -9.18
CA GLU A 52 -1.07 2.77 -8.94
C GLU A 52 -1.57 1.45 -9.52
N SER A 53 -1.26 1.16 -10.79
CA SER A 53 -1.70 -0.07 -11.46
C SER A 53 -1.16 -1.33 -10.77
N PHE A 54 0.09 -1.29 -10.30
CA PHE A 54 0.68 -2.37 -9.51
C PHE A 54 -0.08 -2.58 -8.19
N TRP A 55 -0.28 -1.52 -7.40
CA TRP A 55 -0.96 -1.64 -6.11
C TRP A 55 -2.43 -2.03 -6.27
N LYS A 56 -3.13 -1.58 -7.32
CA LYS A 56 -4.51 -2.00 -7.63
C LYS A 56 -4.59 -3.53 -7.78
N ILE A 57 -3.72 -4.12 -8.61
CA ILE A 57 -3.70 -5.57 -8.84
C ILE A 57 -3.19 -6.32 -7.60
N ALA A 58 -2.21 -5.79 -6.87
CA ALA A 58 -1.69 -6.39 -5.65
C ALA A 58 -2.77 -6.46 -4.55
N SER A 59 -3.47 -5.36 -4.28
CA SER A 59 -4.60 -5.27 -3.34
C SER A 59 -5.74 -6.21 -3.72
N ILE A 60 -6.18 -6.23 -5.00
CA ILE A 60 -7.23 -7.14 -5.48
C ILE A 60 -6.83 -8.60 -5.26
N THR A 61 -5.58 -8.96 -5.59
CA THR A 61 -5.08 -10.34 -5.46
C THR A 61 -5.00 -10.77 -4.00
N TYR A 62 -4.49 -9.89 -3.13
CA TYR A 62 -4.39 -10.12 -1.71
C TYR A 62 -5.75 -10.28 -1.03
N ALA A 63 -6.73 -9.43 -1.36
CA ALA A 63 -8.10 -9.57 -0.85
C ALA A 63 -8.78 -10.87 -1.31
N LYS A 64 -8.56 -11.30 -2.56
CA LYS A 64 -9.07 -12.59 -3.08
C LYS A 64 -8.44 -13.82 -2.44
N GLN A 65 -7.19 -13.71 -1.99
CA GLN A 65 -6.45 -14.81 -1.35
C GLN A 65 -6.61 -14.82 0.18
N SER A 66 -7.07 -13.72 0.77
CA SER A 66 -7.30 -13.60 2.21
C SER A 66 -8.49 -14.46 2.68
N SER A 67 -8.37 -15.04 3.88
CA SER A 67 -9.38 -15.90 4.48
C SER A 67 -9.23 -15.96 6.01
N GLY A 68 -10.19 -16.56 6.70
CA GLY A 68 -10.23 -16.64 8.16
C GLY A 68 -10.67 -15.33 8.80
N VAL A 69 -9.98 -14.91 9.87
CA VAL A 69 -10.21 -13.60 10.51
C VAL A 69 -9.39 -12.54 9.78
N ILE A 70 -10.06 -11.53 9.23
CA ILE A 70 -9.39 -10.39 8.58
C ILE A 70 -9.18 -9.29 9.61
N TYR A 71 -7.93 -8.97 9.91
CA TYR A 71 -7.59 -7.86 10.80
C TYR A 71 -7.37 -6.57 10.01
N VAL A 72 -7.91 -5.44 10.45
CA VAL A 72 -7.79 -4.14 9.77
C VAL A 72 -7.27 -3.10 10.77
N MET A 73 -6.18 -2.41 10.45
CA MET A 73 -5.61 -1.37 11.33
C MET A 73 -5.79 0.02 10.72
N LEU A 74 -6.47 0.91 11.45
CA LEU A 74 -6.78 2.30 11.09
C LEU A 74 -6.18 3.29 12.11
N ASN A 75 -6.09 4.58 11.77
CA ASN A 75 -5.75 5.63 12.74
C ASN A 75 -7.00 6.30 13.28
N GLY A 76 -7.16 6.39 14.59
CA GLY A 76 -8.16 7.28 15.19
C GLY A 76 -7.75 8.76 15.13
N SER A 77 -6.45 9.04 15.08
CA SER A 77 -5.86 10.39 15.00
C SER A 77 -5.68 10.95 13.58
N ALA A 78 -6.16 10.27 12.53
CA ALA A 78 -6.01 10.77 11.15
C ALA A 78 -6.91 11.97 10.85
N ILE A 79 -6.31 13.07 10.40
CA ILE A 79 -7.03 14.22 9.85
C ILE A 79 -7.79 13.77 8.59
N GLY A 80 -9.11 13.98 8.58
CA GLY A 80 -9.99 13.48 7.52
C GLY A 80 -10.65 12.12 7.81
N GLY A 81 -10.31 11.49 8.95
CA GLY A 81 -10.92 10.26 9.44
C GLY A 81 -10.09 9.00 9.22
N ALA A 82 -10.42 7.96 9.99
CA ALA A 82 -9.76 6.66 10.02
C ALA A 82 -9.91 5.83 8.74
N TYR A 83 -11.08 5.93 8.09
CA TYR A 83 -11.48 5.18 6.92
C TYR A 83 -11.77 6.12 5.75
N PRO A 84 -10.83 6.27 4.80
CA PRO A 84 -11.08 7.03 3.59
C PRO A 84 -12.05 6.26 2.68
N VAL A 85 -13.23 6.84 2.43
CA VAL A 85 -14.30 6.23 1.59
C VAL A 85 -13.90 6.02 0.12
N LYS A 86 -12.77 6.61 -0.30
CA LYS A 86 -12.06 6.34 -1.56
C LYS A 86 -10.61 5.99 -1.23
N GLY A 87 -10.09 4.92 -1.82
CA GLY A 87 -8.74 4.41 -1.58
C GLY A 87 -8.70 2.88 -1.60
N PHE A 88 -7.50 2.30 -1.65
CA PHE A 88 -7.31 0.86 -1.94
C PHE A 88 -8.14 -0.09 -1.07
N PHE A 89 -8.21 0.15 0.24
CA PHE A 89 -9.01 -0.70 1.11
C PHE A 89 -10.51 -0.64 0.73
N ALA A 90 -11.03 0.56 0.49
CA ALA A 90 -12.43 0.79 0.13
C ALA A 90 -12.80 0.30 -1.29
N ASP A 91 -11.92 0.51 -2.27
CA ASP A 91 -12.24 0.34 -3.70
C ASP A 91 -11.73 -0.98 -4.28
N TYR A 92 -10.61 -1.49 -3.78
CA TYR A 92 -9.89 -2.63 -4.37
C TYR A 92 -9.81 -3.86 -3.44
N GLU A 93 -9.90 -3.70 -2.12
CA GLU A 93 -9.80 -4.81 -1.17
C GLU A 93 -11.18 -5.27 -0.66
N VAL A 94 -11.94 -4.40 0.00
CA VAL A 94 -13.28 -4.70 0.54
C VAL A 94 -14.22 -5.36 -0.49
N PRO A 95 -14.30 -4.90 -1.76
CA PRO A 95 -15.15 -5.53 -2.78
C PRO A 95 -14.65 -6.89 -3.29
N ASN A 96 -13.38 -7.24 -3.05
CA ASN A 96 -12.73 -8.45 -3.60
C ASN A 96 -12.54 -9.57 -2.57
N PHE A 97 -12.86 -9.30 -1.30
CA PHE A 97 -12.93 -10.30 -0.25
C PHE A 97 -13.87 -11.47 -0.58
N GLN A 98 -13.41 -12.70 -0.34
CA GLN A 98 -14.18 -13.92 -0.60
C GLN A 98 -15.04 -14.25 0.63
N LYS A 99 -16.32 -13.87 0.59
CA LYS A 99 -17.25 -13.95 1.72
C LYS A 99 -17.40 -15.38 2.29
N ASP A 100 -17.36 -16.39 1.44
CA ASP A 100 -17.36 -17.81 1.79
C ASP A 100 -16.13 -18.25 2.62
N ARG A 101 -15.05 -17.46 2.61
CA ARG A 101 -13.76 -17.77 3.26
C ARG A 101 -13.44 -16.90 4.46
N ILE A 102 -14.29 -15.91 4.76
CA ILE A 102 -14.05 -14.95 5.85
C ILE A 102 -14.96 -15.31 7.03
N ALA A 103 -14.33 -15.56 8.17
CA ALA A 103 -15.03 -15.89 9.41
C ALA A 103 -15.54 -14.63 10.13
N ARG A 104 -14.75 -13.55 10.15
CA ARG A 104 -15.13 -12.21 10.63
C ARG A 104 -14.09 -11.17 10.21
N ILE A 105 -14.42 -9.90 10.34
CA ILE A 105 -13.50 -8.77 10.17
C ILE A 105 -13.31 -8.06 11.52
N GLU A 106 -12.06 -7.96 11.99
CA GLU A 106 -11.69 -7.33 13.26
C GLU A 106 -10.95 -6.02 12.98
N ILE A 107 -11.59 -4.90 13.31
CA ILE A 107 -11.09 -3.54 13.08
C ILE A 107 -10.41 -3.06 14.36
N TRP A 108 -9.18 -2.58 14.25
CA TRP A 108 -8.46 -1.89 15.32
C TRP A 108 -8.25 -0.44 14.92
N VAL A 109 -8.86 0.47 15.67
CA VAL A 109 -8.61 1.91 15.53
C VAL A 109 -7.55 2.28 16.54
N MET A 110 -6.40 2.76 16.08
CA MET A 110 -5.24 3.07 16.91
C MET A 110 -5.06 4.58 16.97
N ASP A 111 -5.03 5.17 18.16
CA ASP A 111 -4.69 6.59 18.32
C ASP A 111 -3.18 6.80 18.51
N ASP A 112 -2.70 7.97 18.10
CA ASP A 112 -1.36 8.43 18.45
C ASP A 112 -1.26 8.69 19.97
N ILE A 113 -0.14 8.32 20.60
CA ILE A 113 0.02 8.46 22.06
C ILE A 113 0.04 9.94 22.45
N GLY A 114 -1.04 10.40 23.07
CA GLY A 114 -1.25 11.82 23.41
C GLY A 114 -1.68 12.68 22.22
N GLY A 115 -2.00 12.06 21.08
CA GLY A 115 -2.63 12.70 19.93
C GLY A 115 -4.14 12.90 20.12
N PRO A 116 -4.82 13.52 19.14
CA PRO A 116 -6.26 13.68 19.16
C PRO A 116 -6.96 12.37 18.78
N ASP A 117 -8.01 12.00 19.51
CA ASP A 117 -9.01 11.05 19.04
C ASP A 117 -9.98 11.80 18.11
N LEU A 118 -9.87 11.55 16.79
CA LEU A 118 -10.74 12.14 15.77
C LEU A 118 -11.80 11.14 15.30
N ASP A 119 -11.47 9.85 15.28
CA ASP A 119 -12.33 8.74 14.89
C ASP A 119 -12.12 7.53 15.81
N SER A 120 -13.17 6.74 16.04
CA SER A 120 -13.15 5.53 16.86
C SER A 120 -14.29 4.61 16.44
N CYS A 121 -14.32 3.39 16.97
CA CYS A 121 -15.41 2.44 16.78
C CYS A 121 -16.79 3.06 17.00
N GLY A 122 -17.73 2.79 16.08
CA GLY A 122 -19.07 3.38 16.08
C GLY A 122 -19.15 4.89 15.85
N ARG A 123 -18.06 5.57 15.46
CA ARG A 123 -18.01 7.02 15.23
C ARG A 123 -17.43 7.37 13.85
N GLY A 124 -17.86 8.52 13.33
CA GLY A 124 -17.34 9.19 12.13
C GLY A 124 -17.13 8.25 10.95
N SER A 125 -15.91 8.18 10.40
CA SER A 125 -15.68 7.36 9.20
C SER A 125 -15.58 5.85 9.51
N VAL A 126 -15.23 5.48 10.74
CA VAL A 126 -15.23 4.07 11.18
C VAL A 126 -16.65 3.51 11.15
N GLN A 127 -17.64 4.30 11.59
CA GLN A 127 -19.06 3.91 11.50
C GLN A 127 -19.48 3.59 10.05
N ILE A 128 -19.03 4.40 9.08
CA ILE A 128 -19.32 4.17 7.65
C ILE A 128 -18.72 2.85 7.17
N LEU A 129 -17.50 2.51 7.61
CA LEU A 129 -16.89 1.20 7.32
C LEU A 129 -17.69 0.06 7.96
N GLU A 130 -18.04 0.19 9.23
CA GLU A 130 -18.80 -0.82 9.96
C GLU A 130 -20.15 -1.11 9.28
N GLU A 131 -20.91 -0.07 8.95
CA GLU A 131 -22.20 -0.20 8.27
C GLU A 131 -22.06 -0.82 6.88
N ARG A 132 -21.02 -0.44 6.12
CA ARG A 132 -20.72 -1.04 4.81
C ARG A 132 -20.44 -2.54 4.92
N LEU A 133 -19.59 -2.95 5.86
CA LEU A 133 -19.24 -4.37 6.06
C LEU A 133 -20.44 -5.18 6.58
N LYS A 134 -21.22 -4.64 7.51
CA LYS A 134 -22.49 -5.25 7.98
C LYS A 134 -23.49 -5.39 6.82
N THR A 135 -23.62 -4.39 5.94
CA THR A 135 -24.48 -4.45 4.74
C THR A 135 -24.03 -5.50 3.73
N MET A 136 -22.71 -5.69 3.57
CA MET A 136 -22.16 -6.81 2.79
C MET A 136 -22.35 -8.17 3.50
N GLY A 137 -22.82 -8.16 4.75
CA GLY A 137 -23.12 -9.32 5.58
C GLY A 137 -21.87 -10.04 6.08
N TYR A 138 -20.85 -9.27 6.47
CA TYR A 138 -19.73 -9.77 7.27
C TYR A 138 -20.05 -9.63 8.76
N ASP A 139 -19.70 -10.64 9.55
CA ASP A 139 -19.56 -10.48 10.99
C ASP A 139 -18.35 -9.59 11.28
N ILE A 140 -18.53 -8.56 12.11
CA ILE A 140 -17.45 -7.62 12.44
C ILE A 140 -17.29 -7.40 13.94
N THR A 141 -16.10 -6.97 14.33
CA THR A 141 -15.77 -6.48 15.68
C THR A 141 -14.87 -5.26 15.53
N CYS A 142 -15.06 -4.24 16.35
CA CYS A 142 -14.21 -3.06 16.37
C CYS A 142 -13.64 -2.87 17.78
N ILE A 143 -12.35 -2.52 17.87
CA ILE A 143 -11.61 -2.32 19.12
C ILE A 143 -10.77 -1.05 19.02
N ASP A 144 -11.07 -0.05 19.84
CA ASP A 144 -10.23 1.14 19.99
C ASP A 144 -8.98 0.82 20.83
N ASN A 145 -7.84 1.36 20.41
CA ASN A 145 -6.54 1.26 21.07
C ASN A 145 -6.17 -0.18 21.48
N TYR A 146 -6.23 -1.09 20.51
CA TYR A 146 -5.98 -2.52 20.70
C TYR A 146 -4.65 -2.79 21.43
N LYS A 147 -4.74 -3.58 22.51
CA LYS A 147 -3.59 -4.04 23.30
C LYS A 147 -3.46 -5.56 23.15
N PRO A 148 -2.42 -6.08 22.46
CA PRO A 148 -2.18 -7.52 22.43
C PRO A 148 -1.88 -8.02 23.85
N GLY A 149 -2.73 -8.91 24.35
CA GLY A 149 -2.45 -9.62 25.60
C GLY A 149 -1.20 -10.50 25.46
N CYS A 150 -0.47 -10.72 26.56
CA CYS A 150 0.77 -11.51 26.58
C CYS A 150 0.58 -13.02 26.32
N THR A 151 -0.59 -13.47 25.86
CA THR A 151 -0.88 -14.88 25.55
C THR A 151 -0.41 -15.23 24.14
N SER A 152 0.69 -15.99 24.08
CA SER A 152 1.31 -16.47 22.85
C SER A 152 0.45 -17.53 22.14
N ALA A 153 -0.27 -17.15 21.08
CA ALA A 153 -0.53 -17.96 19.88
C ALA A 153 -1.52 -17.25 18.92
N ALA A 154 -1.03 -16.34 18.08
CA ALA A 154 -1.68 -16.06 16.80
C ALA A 154 -0.90 -16.83 15.73
N GLY A 155 -1.57 -17.72 14.99
CA GLY A 155 -1.04 -18.20 13.72
C GLY A 155 -0.99 -17.06 12.69
N PRO A 156 -0.36 -17.24 11.51
CA PRO A 156 -0.29 -16.20 10.50
C PRO A 156 -1.68 -15.90 9.93
N ALA A 157 -2.36 -14.92 10.52
CA ALA A 157 -3.61 -14.40 10.01
C ALA A 157 -3.36 -13.39 8.87
N SER A 158 -4.23 -13.42 7.85
CA SER A 158 -4.31 -12.36 6.85
C SER A 158 -4.77 -11.07 7.53
N ALA A 159 -3.92 -10.07 7.53
CA ALA A 159 -4.19 -8.79 8.19
C ALA A 159 -3.94 -7.64 7.24
N VAL A 160 -4.97 -6.86 6.94
CA VAL A 160 -4.84 -5.54 6.32
C VAL A 160 -4.24 -4.56 7.33
N ILE A 161 -2.98 -4.77 7.70
CA ILE A 161 -2.19 -3.79 8.45
C ILE A 161 -1.57 -2.85 7.43
N ARG A 162 -2.19 -1.68 7.25
CA ARG A 162 -1.47 -0.55 6.67
C ARG A 162 -0.41 -0.07 7.66
N ARG A 163 0.83 0.07 7.19
CA ARG A 163 1.95 0.48 8.02
C ARG A 163 1.92 1.99 8.28
N TRP A 164 2.07 2.36 9.55
CA TRP A 164 2.42 3.71 9.98
C TRP A 164 3.91 4.01 9.73
N GLY A 165 4.21 5.15 9.10
CA GLY A 165 5.53 5.82 9.15
C GLY A 165 6.52 5.59 7.99
N GLY A 166 6.42 6.48 6.98
CA GLY A 166 7.52 7.17 6.24
C GLY A 166 8.33 6.41 5.17
N PRO A 167 8.85 7.08 4.10
CA PRO A 167 8.76 8.51 3.75
C PRO A 167 8.02 8.81 2.42
N THR A 168 7.42 7.81 1.76
CA THR A 168 6.79 7.94 0.42
C THR A 168 5.25 7.87 0.45
N ALA A 169 4.63 8.40 1.49
CA ALA A 169 3.19 8.60 1.56
C ALA A 169 2.73 9.78 0.66
N GLY A 170 2.79 9.56 -0.65
CA GLY A 170 2.06 10.33 -1.65
C GLY A 170 1.33 9.33 -2.56
N LEU A 171 0.01 9.38 -2.75
CA LEU A 171 -0.99 10.38 -2.37
C LEU A 171 -2.12 9.64 -1.61
N TRP A 172 -2.84 10.24 -0.66
CA TRP A 172 -3.18 11.65 -0.41
C TRP A 172 -3.10 11.86 1.13
N GLY A 173 -2.91 13.05 1.71
CA GLY A 173 -2.69 14.43 1.22
C GLY A 173 -2.86 15.37 2.44
N THR A 174 -2.29 16.58 2.53
CA THR A 174 -1.53 17.40 1.57
C THR A 174 -0.20 17.90 2.18
N SER A 175 0.40 18.96 1.63
CA SER A 175 1.75 19.46 1.94
C SER A 175 2.00 20.03 3.36
N VAL A 176 3.19 19.75 3.88
CA VAL A 176 4.06 20.74 4.56
C VAL A 176 5.50 20.52 4.05
N ALA A 177 6.30 21.59 3.91
CA ALA A 177 7.66 21.52 3.38
C ALA A 177 8.71 22.11 4.34
N GLY A 178 9.91 21.50 4.33
CA GLY A 178 11.17 22.07 4.81
C GLY A 178 11.63 21.65 6.22
N PRO A 179 12.92 21.87 6.57
CA PRO A 179 14.10 21.99 5.71
C PRO A 179 15.26 21.05 6.11
N GLY A 180 16.15 20.74 5.16
CA GLY A 180 17.55 20.36 5.44
C GLY A 180 17.81 18.97 6.03
N ALA A 181 18.31 18.05 5.20
CA ALA A 181 19.18 16.96 5.65
C ALA A 181 20.22 16.69 4.55
N GLU A 182 21.50 16.80 4.89
CA GLU A 182 22.60 16.49 3.97
C GLU A 182 22.64 14.98 3.66
N VAL A 183 22.91 14.64 2.40
CA VAL A 183 23.14 13.26 1.98
C VAL A 183 24.60 12.90 2.29
N PRO A 184 24.89 11.87 3.10
CA PRO A 184 26.27 11.45 3.35
C PRO A 184 26.91 10.85 2.08
N PRO A 185 28.21 11.05 1.84
CA PRO A 185 28.88 10.56 0.64
C PRO A 185 28.98 9.02 0.63
N PRO A 186 28.95 8.38 -0.56
CA PRO A 186 29.10 6.94 -0.67
C PRO A 186 30.53 6.47 -0.33
N PRO A 187 30.71 5.25 0.20
CA PRO A 187 32.03 4.68 0.45
C PRO A 187 32.78 4.39 -0.85
N PRO A 188 34.13 4.52 -0.87
CA PRO A 188 34.92 4.31 -2.07
C PRO A 188 35.12 2.83 -2.42
N ASN A 189 35.28 2.57 -3.72
CA ASN A 189 35.73 1.32 -4.36
C ASN A 189 34.81 0.09 -4.26
N TYR A 190 34.04 -0.13 -5.33
CA TYR A 190 33.85 -1.47 -5.88
C TYR A 190 34.28 -1.47 -7.35
N GLN A 191 35.43 -2.08 -7.65
CA GLN A 191 35.95 -2.16 -9.02
C GLN A 191 35.08 -3.10 -9.87
N ARG A 192 34.52 -2.59 -10.97
CA ARG A 192 33.76 -3.38 -11.93
C ARG A 192 34.73 -4.13 -12.86
N SER A 193 34.97 -5.40 -12.60
CA SER A 193 35.60 -6.30 -13.58
C SER A 193 34.66 -6.48 -14.79
N GLY A 194 35.24 -6.46 -15.99
CA GLY A 194 34.48 -6.48 -17.24
C GLY A 194 33.88 -7.84 -17.55
N GLY A 195 32.55 -7.92 -17.66
CA GLY A 195 31.84 -9.04 -18.27
C GLY A 195 31.79 -8.93 -19.80
N PRO A 196 31.60 -10.04 -20.54
CA PRO A 196 31.52 -10.04 -22.00
C PRO A 196 30.28 -9.29 -22.53
N PRO A 197 30.30 -8.80 -23.77
CA PRO A 197 29.19 -8.04 -24.34
C PRO A 197 27.93 -8.91 -24.52
N PRO A 198 26.72 -8.32 -24.36
CA PRO A 198 25.47 -9.05 -24.55
C PRO A 198 25.25 -9.44 -26.03
N PRO A 199 24.57 -10.57 -26.31
CA PRO A 199 24.23 -10.96 -27.66
C PRO A 199 23.25 -9.97 -28.31
N LYS A 200 23.33 -9.83 -29.63
CA LYS A 200 22.50 -8.91 -30.42
C LYS A 200 21.02 -9.23 -30.27
N THR A 201 20.21 -8.20 -29.98
CA THR A 201 18.75 -8.29 -29.92
C THR A 201 18.14 -8.66 -31.28
N PRO A 202 17.09 -9.51 -31.33
CA PRO A 202 16.20 -9.61 -32.47
C PRO A 202 15.48 -8.29 -32.74
N GLY A 203 15.01 -8.10 -33.97
CA GLY A 203 14.34 -6.87 -34.40
C GLY A 203 13.03 -6.55 -33.65
N PRO A 204 12.49 -5.33 -33.82
CA PRO A 204 11.37 -4.83 -33.02
C PRO A 204 10.11 -5.68 -33.20
N LEU A 205 9.55 -6.14 -32.08
CA LEU A 205 8.21 -6.71 -32.08
C LEU A 205 7.19 -5.61 -32.41
N SER A 206 6.35 -5.87 -33.41
CA SER A 206 5.31 -4.95 -33.88
C SER A 206 4.32 -4.58 -32.77
N SER A 207 3.84 -3.33 -32.82
CA SER A 207 2.94 -2.70 -31.85
C SER A 207 1.72 -3.56 -31.46
N LEU A 208 1.60 -3.88 -30.18
CA LEU A 208 0.33 -4.26 -29.55
C LEU A 208 -0.20 -3.04 -28.78
N GLY A 209 -1.21 -2.39 -29.37
CA GLY A 209 -1.90 -1.28 -28.72
C GLY A 209 -2.83 -1.78 -27.61
N GLY A 210 -2.38 -1.66 -26.35
CA GLY A 210 -3.25 -1.65 -25.17
C GLY A 210 -3.66 -0.23 -24.78
N PRO A 211 -4.58 -0.05 -23.81
CA PRO A 211 -4.99 1.28 -23.33
C PRO A 211 -3.77 2.08 -22.86
N GLY A 212 -3.74 3.37 -23.24
CA GLY A 212 -2.51 4.15 -23.35
C GLY A 212 -1.60 4.12 -22.12
N SER A 213 -0.36 3.66 -22.32
CA SER A 213 0.69 3.74 -21.30
C SER A 213 0.94 5.20 -20.92
N CYS A 214 0.76 5.50 -19.64
CA CYS A 214 0.77 6.87 -19.15
C CYS A 214 2.14 7.27 -18.62
N VAL A 215 2.76 8.30 -19.22
CA VAL A 215 4.13 8.66 -18.90
C VAL A 215 4.33 10.18 -18.81
N LYS A 216 4.96 10.62 -17.72
CA LYS A 216 5.30 12.01 -17.47
C LYS A 216 6.44 12.44 -18.39
N ARG A 217 6.23 13.50 -19.18
CA ARG A 217 7.28 14.13 -19.99
C ARG A 217 8.13 15.02 -19.10
N ARG A 218 9.46 14.99 -19.28
CA ARG A 218 10.34 16.04 -18.75
C ARG A 218 9.99 17.37 -19.44
N ASN A 219 9.75 18.42 -18.66
CA ASN A 219 9.81 19.77 -19.21
C ASN A 219 11.27 20.06 -19.59
N LYS A 220 11.46 20.69 -20.76
CA LYS A 220 12.75 21.26 -21.18
C LYS A 220 12.85 22.71 -20.71
#